data_AF-L9Z9N7-F1
#
_entry.id   AF-L9Z9N7-F1
#
_cell.length_a   1.000
_cell.length_b   1.000
_cell.length_c   1.000
_cell.angle_alpha   90.00
_cell.angle_beta   90.00
_cell.angle_gamma   90.00
#
_symmetry.space_group_name_H-M   'P 1'
#
loop_
_entity.id
_entity.type
_entity.pdbx_description
1 polymer ?
#
loop_
_entity_poly.entity_id
_entity_poly.type
_entity_poly.pdbx_seq_one_letter_code
_entity_poly.pdbx_strand_id
1 'polypeptide(L)' 'LGEAVAALESDEVIYDALGDHVAPKFVEAKQQEFQDYLVDVSQWELDRYLETF' A
#
# COMPACT_ATOMS: atom_id res chain seq x y z
N LEU A 1 2.86 2.05 3.87
CA LEU A 1 2.27 0.78 3.39
C LEU A 1 3.09 0.20 2.24
N GLY A 2 3.39 0.97 1.19
CA GLY A 2 4.20 0.48 0.06
C GLY A 2 5.52 -0.21 0.44
N GLU A 3 6.32 0.39 1.32
CA GLU A 3 7.59 -0.23 1.78
C GLU A 3 7.39 -1.57 2.51
N ALA A 4 6.30 -1.71 3.29
CA ALA A 4 6.01 -2.95 3.99
C ALA A 4 5.56 -4.06 3.03
N VAL A 5 4.82 -3.71 1.98
CA VAL A 5 4.42 -4.66 0.93
C VAL A 5 5.64 -5.12 0.13
N ALA A 6 6.54 -4.19 -0.23
CA ALA A 6 7.80 -4.54 -0.89
C ALA A 6 8.71 -5.42 -0.01
N ALA A 7 8.76 -5.13 1.30
CA ALA A 7 9.50 -5.96 2.25
C ALA A 7 8.92 -7.38 2.34
N LEU A 8 7.59 -7.51 2.36
CA LEU A 8 6.89 -8.81 2.34
C LEU A 8 7.19 -9.61 1.07
N GLU A 9 7.18 -8.97 -0.11
CA GLU A 9 7.54 -9.64 -1.38
C GLU A 9 8.99 -10.12 -1.40
N SER A 10 9.90 -9.45 -0.67
CA SER A 10 11.33 -9.81 -0.62
C SER A 10 11.69 -10.86 0.43
N ASP A 11 10.79 -11.17 1.37
CA ASP A 11 11.01 -12.17 2.43
C ASP A 11 10.40 -13.51 2.03
N GLU A 12 11.21 -14.38 1.42
CA GLU A 12 10.79 -15.71 0.96
C GLU A 12 10.15 -16.55 2.07
N VAL A 13 10.66 -16.48 3.32
CA VAL A 13 10.16 -17.31 4.42
C VAL A 13 8.73 -16.92 4.78
N ILE A 14 8.46 -15.62 4.86
CA ILE A 14 7.14 -15.11 5.21
C ILE A 14 6.19 -15.20 4.01
N TYR A 15 6.68 -14.92 2.80
CA TYR A 15 5.91 -14.99 1.57
C TYR A 15 5.43 -16.43 1.28
N ASP A 16 6.32 -17.41 1.39
CA ASP A 16 5.99 -18.82 1.16
C ASP A 16 5.06 -19.38 2.24
N ALA A 17 5.15 -18.88 3.48
CA ALA A 17 4.25 -19.27 4.57
C ALA A 17 2.79 -18.89 4.30
N LEU A 18 2.54 -17.85 3.50
CA LEU A 18 1.21 -17.47 3.03
C LEU A 18 0.72 -18.38 1.89
N GLY A 19 1.65 -18.96 1.13
CA GLY A 19 1.38 -19.92 0.06
C GLY A 19 0.99 -19.29 -1.28
N ASP A 20 1.17 -20.08 -2.34
CA ASP A 20 1.13 -19.66 -3.76
C ASP A 20 -0.15 -18.96 -4.21
N HIS A 21 -1.27 -19.18 -3.51
CA HIS A 21 -2.56 -18.59 -3.88
C HIS A 21 -2.88 -17.30 -3.10
N VAL A 22 -2.40 -17.19 -1.87
CA VAL A 22 -2.75 -16.07 -0.98
C VAL A 22 -1.73 -14.96 -1.08
N ALA A 23 -0.43 -15.29 -1.09
CA ALA A 23 0.64 -14.32 -1.14
C ALA A 23 0.51 -13.32 -2.31
N PRO A 24 0.38 -13.76 -3.58
CA PRO A 24 0.28 -12.81 -4.71
C PRO A 24 -0.99 -11.95 -4.65
N LYS A 25 -2.13 -12.53 -4.24
CA LYS A 25 -3.40 -11.79 -4.13
C LYS A 25 -3.38 -10.77 -2.99
N PHE A 26 -2.72 -11.10 -1.89
CA PHE A 26 -2.56 -10.19 -0.77
C PHE A 26 -1.73 -8.98 -1.17
N VAL A 27 -0.60 -9.21 -1.84
CA VAL A 27 0.26 -8.15 -2.36
C VAL A 27 -0.48 -7.27 -3.35
N GLU A 28 -1.16 -7.86 -4.35
CA GLU A 28 -1.96 -7.12 -5.34
C GLU A 28 -2.99 -6.21 -4.65
N ALA A 29 -3.76 -6.75 -3.71
CA ALA A 29 -4.76 -5.99 -2.97
C ALA A 29 -4.14 -4.83 -2.17
N LYS A 30 -2.99 -5.05 -1.52
CA LYS A 30 -2.31 -4.03 -0.71
C LYS A 30 -1.59 -2.98 -1.54
N GLN A 31 -1.09 -3.34 -2.72
CA GLN A 31 -0.56 -2.37 -3.68
C GLN A 31 -1.68 -1.48 -4.21
N GLN A 32 -2.84 -2.04 -4.56
CA GLN A 32 -4.00 -1.25 -4.99
C GLN A 32 -4.48 -0.29 -3.89
N GLU A 33 -4.67 -0.79 -2.66
CA GLU A 33 -5.05 0.03 -1.51
C GLU A 33 -4.07 1.20 -1.28
N PHE A 34 -2.77 0.94 -1.43
CA PHE A 34 -1.76 1.98 -1.29
C PHE A 34 -1.81 3.02 -2.43
N GLN A 35 -2.02 2.58 -3.66
CA GLN A 35 -2.18 3.48 -4.81
C GLN A 35 -3.41 4.37 -4.65
N ASP A 36 -4.54 3.80 -4.24
CA ASP A 36 -5.78 4.52 -4.00
C ASP A 36 -5.58 5.61 -2.94
N TYR A 37 -4.85 5.29 -1.87
CA TYR A 37 -4.49 6.25 -0.83
C TYR A 37 -3.59 7.39 -1.34
N LEU A 38 -2.63 7.10 -2.22
CA LEU A 38 -1.68 8.11 -2.73
C LEU A 38 -2.33 9.14 -3.66
N VAL A 39 -3.42 8.76 -4.35
CA VAL A 39 -4.13 9.66 -5.28
C VAL A 39 -5.30 10.40 -4.62
N ASP A 40 -5.66 10.02 -3.38
CA ASP A 40 -6.70 10.68 -2.62
C ASP A 40 -6.20 12.01 -2.04
N VAL A 41 -6.99 13.08 -2.17
CA VAL A 41 -6.69 14.37 -1.54
C VAL A 41 -7.46 14.44 -0.24
N SER A 42 -6.75 14.30 0.86
CA SER A 42 -7.34 14.28 2.18
C SER A 42 -7.87 15.66 2.60
N GLN A 43 -8.87 15.66 3.49
CA GLN A 43 -9.37 16.92 4.07
C GLN A 43 -8.26 17.73 4.74
N TRP A 44 -7.30 17.05 5.39
CA TRP A 44 -6.14 17.70 5.99
C TRP A 44 -5.28 18.45 4.95
N GLU A 45 -5.07 17.88 3.77
CA GLU A 45 -4.34 18.55 2.68
C GLU A 45 -5.09 19.76 2.14
N LEU A 46 -6.42 19.66 2.00
CA LEU A 46 -7.26 20.79 1.63
C LEU A 46 -7.13 21.91 2.67
N ASP A 47 -7.36 21.61 3.95
CA ASP A 47 -7.28 22.58 5.04
C ASP A 47 -5.89 23.24 5.12
N ARG A 48 -4.83 22.49 4.80
CA ARG A 48 -3.46 22.97 4.90
C ARG A 48 -3.03 23.82 3.70
N TYR A 49 -3.42 23.43 2.49
CA TYR A 49 -2.83 23.97 1.27
C TYR A 49 -3.80 24.78 0.41
N LEU A 50 -5.12 24.57 0.51
CA LEU A 50 -6.12 25.27 -0.32
C LEU A 50 -6.27 26.75 0.04
N GLU A 51 -6.06 27.12 1.31
CA GLU A 51 -6.10 28.53 1.74
C GLU A 51 -4.71 29.20 1.69
N THR A 52 -3.63 28.40 1.66
CA THR A 52 -2.25 28.89 1.72
C THR A 52 -1.70 29.25 0.33
N PHE A 53 -2.28 28.71 -0.74
CA PHE A 53 -1.88 28.91 -2.14
C PHE A 53 -3.07 29.27 -3.02
#